data_AF-A0A7V5WIP5-F1
#
_entry.id   AF-A0A7V5WIP5-F1
#
_cell.length_a   1.000
_cell.length_b   1.000
_cell.length_c   1.000
_cell.angle_alpha   90.00
_cell.angle_beta   90.00
_cell.angle_gamma   90.00
#
_symmetry.space_group_name_H-M   'P 1'
#
loop_
_entity.id
_entity.type
_entity.pdbx_description
1 polymer ?
#
loop_
_entity_poly.entity_id
_entity_poly.type
_entity_poly.pdbx_seq_one_letter_code
_entity_poly.pdbx_strand_id
1 'polypeptide(L)'
;MKRGHIPIRTCRACGRKASRAELDRLVMREDRLTVDESRDQTGRGIYCCRNTACRERLIARTGKRKKRIAFSVQKRKEDGSNQ
;
A
#
# COMPACT_ATOMS: atom_id res chain seq x y z
N MET A 1 24.12 -13.17 -13.89
CA MET A 1 23.06 -12.25 -13.40
C MET A 1 22.68 -12.64 -11.98
N LYS A 2 22.86 -11.75 -10.98
CA LYS A 2 22.41 -12.03 -9.60
C LYS A 2 20.88 -11.95 -9.58
N ARG A 3 20.20 -13.09 -9.42
CA ARG A 3 18.77 -13.13 -9.08
C ARG A 3 18.65 -12.59 -7.66
N GLY A 4 18.35 -11.30 -7.53
CA GLY A 4 18.20 -10.65 -6.23
C GLY A 4 17.07 -11.29 -5.42
N HIS A 5 17.24 -11.38 -4.10
CA HIS A 5 16.19 -11.85 -3.19
C HIS A 5 14.93 -10.97 -3.36
N ILE A 6 13.80 -11.61 -3.65
CA ILE A 6 12.51 -10.93 -3.74
C ILE A 6 11.94 -10.81 -2.31
N PRO A 7 11.87 -9.60 -1.73
CA PRO A 7 11.38 -9.44 -0.38
C PRO A 7 9.89 -9.82 -0.30
N ILE A 8 9.57 -10.76 0.59
CA ILE A 8 8.19 -11.06 0.98
C ILE A 8 7.73 -10.05 2.04
N ARG A 9 6.47 -9.64 1.92
CA ARG A 9 5.81 -8.68 2.80
C ARG A 9 4.44 -9.21 3.21
N THR A 10 3.93 -8.70 4.32
CA THR A 10 2.65 -9.14 4.89
C THR A 10 1.62 -8.02 4.75
N CYS A 11 0.47 -8.35 4.17
CA CYS A 11 -0.67 -7.45 4.14
C CYS A 11 -1.17 -7.17 5.57
N ARG A 12 -1.19 -5.90 5.96
CA ARG A 12 -1.63 -5.52 7.32
C ARG A 12 -3.13 -5.70 7.56
N ALA A 13 -3.92 -5.80 6.48
CA ALA A 13 -5.37 -5.98 6.53
C ALA A 13 -5.77 -7.44 6.73
N CYS A 14 -5.30 -8.35 5.87
CA CYS A 14 -5.68 -9.77 5.85
C CYS A 14 -4.60 -10.73 6.34
N GLY A 15 -3.36 -10.29 6.53
CA GLY A 15 -2.25 -11.15 6.96
C GLY A 15 -1.61 -11.99 5.84
N ARG A 16 -2.09 -11.90 4.58
CA ARG A 16 -1.47 -12.61 3.44
C ARG A 16 -0.01 -12.19 3.27
N LYS A 17 0.89 -13.16 3.14
CA LYS A 17 2.27 -12.97 2.70
C LYS A 17 2.32 -12.99 1.17
N ALA A 18 2.97 -12.01 0.56
CA ALA A 18 3.15 -11.93 -0.89
C ALA A 18 4.44 -11.20 -1.23
N SER A 19 4.90 -11.30 -2.47
CA SER A 19 6.06 -10.52 -2.92
C SER A 19 5.79 -9.02 -2.79
N ARG A 20 6.85 -8.23 -2.55
CA ARG A 20 6.75 -6.76 -2.52
C ARG A 20 6.09 -6.19 -3.77
N ALA A 21 6.21 -6.86 -4.92
CA ALA A 21 5.59 -6.42 -6.17
C ALA A 21 4.06 -6.55 -6.14
N GLU A 22 3.52 -7.57 -5.47
CA GLU A 22 2.06 -7.83 -5.42
C GLU A 22 1.30 -6.94 -4.44
N LEU A 23 1.99 -6.26 -3.52
CA LEU A 23 1.39 -5.43 -2.49
C LEU A 23 1.65 -3.96 -2.75
N ASP A 24 0.65 -3.12 -2.46
CA ASP A 24 0.82 -1.67 -2.45
C ASP A 24 1.51 -1.26 -1.14
N ARG A 25 2.56 -0.44 -1.24
CA ARG A 25 3.12 0.26 -0.08
C ARG A 25 2.27 1.51 0.14
N LEU A 26 1.78 1.67 1.35
CA LEU A 26 1.08 2.86 1.81
C LEU A 26 1.93 3.55 2.86
N VAL A 27 2.08 4.86 2.78
CA VAL A 27 2.82 5.66 3.77
C VAL A 27 1.85 6.61 4.46
N MET A 28 2.04 6.81 5.76
CA MET A 28 1.26 7.79 6.51
C MET A 28 1.95 9.16 6.41
N ARG A 29 1.24 10.13 5.85
CA ARG A 29 1.67 11.54 5.66
C ARG A 29 0.56 12.43 6.16
N GLU A 30 0.83 13.33 7.10
CA GLU A 30 -0.16 14.34 7.57
C GLU A 30 -1.53 13.72 7.92
N ASP A 31 -1.50 12.59 8.65
CA ASP A 31 -2.66 11.75 9.00
C ASP A 31 -3.47 11.19 7.83
N ARG A 32 -2.92 11.20 6.61
CA ARG A 32 -3.46 10.54 5.42
C ARG A 32 -2.64 9.31 5.06
N LEU A 33 -3.31 8.27 4.57
CA LEU A 33 -2.65 7.14 3.94
C LEU A 33 -2.54 7.43 2.44
N THR A 34 -1.30 7.54 1.96
CA THR A 34 -0.97 7.73 0.54
C THR A 34 -0.34 6.47 -0.02
N VAL A 35 -0.64 6.16 -1.29
CA VAL A 35 0.06 5.10 -2.02
C VAL A 35 1.46 5.61 -2.37
N ASP A 36 2.47 4.82 -2.02
CA ASP A 36 3.85 5.12 -2.32
C ASP A 36 4.33 4.27 -3.50
N GLU A 37 4.01 4.76 -4.69
CA GLU A 37 4.36 4.12 -5.96
C GLU A 37 5.86 4.22 -6.26
N SER A 38 6.47 5.38 -5.96
CA SER A 38 7.91 5.64 -6.12
C SER A 38 8.78 4.85 -5.15
N ARG A 39 8.20 4.37 -4.04
CA ARG A 39 8.85 3.49 -3.04
C ARG A 39 10.04 4.14 -2.33
N ASP A 40 10.21 5.44 -2.49
CA ASP A 40 11.27 6.28 -1.93
C ASP A 40 10.76 7.15 -0.77
N GLN A 41 9.44 7.16 -0.54
CA GLN A 41 8.88 8.03 0.48
C GLN A 41 9.29 7.59 1.89
N THR A 42 9.84 8.56 2.62
CA THR A 42 10.21 8.47 4.04
C THR A 42 8.98 8.30 4.93
N GLY A 43 9.08 7.50 5.98
CA GLY A 43 7.99 7.30 6.95
C GLY A 43 7.52 5.85 7.09
N ARG A 44 6.56 5.62 8.00
CA ARG A 44 6.07 4.27 8.35
C ARG A 44 5.26 3.68 7.20
N GLY A 45 5.90 2.82 6.42
CA GLY A 45 5.27 2.09 5.33
C GLY A 45 4.45 0.90 5.83
N ILE A 46 3.25 0.73 5.29
CA ILE A 46 2.36 -0.41 5.52
C ILE A 46 2.10 -1.09 4.18
N TYR A 47 2.14 -2.42 4.13
CA TYR A 47 1.80 -3.15 2.93
C TYR A 47 0.33 -3.59 2.94
N CYS A 48 -0.36 -3.40 1.83
CA CYS A 48 -1.75 -3.78 1.64
C CYS A 48 -1.93 -4.53 0.31
N CYS A 49 -2.90 -5.44 0.23
CA CYS A 49 -3.26 -6.02 -1.06
C CYS A 49 -3.90 -4.95 -1.95
N ARG A 50 -3.77 -5.11 -3.26
CA ARG A 50 -4.34 -4.22 -4.29
C ARG A 50 -5.87 -4.25 -4.39
N ASN A 51 -6.52 -5.17 -3.66
CA ASN A 51 -7.98 -5.30 -3.65
C ASN A 51 -8.64 -4.32 -2.68
N THR A 52 -9.87 -3.91 -3.02
CA THR A 52 -10.66 -2.94 -2.27
C THR A 52 -10.96 -3.43 -0.85
N ALA A 53 -11.30 -4.72 -0.68
CA ALA A 53 -11.61 -5.30 0.63
C ALA A 53 -10.47 -5.16 1.65
N CYS A 54 -9.21 -5.33 1.24
CA CYS A 54 -8.06 -5.11 2.13
C CYS A 54 -7.84 -3.63 2.42
N ARG A 55 -8.06 -2.74 1.45
CA ARG A 55 -7.94 -1.29 1.65
C ARG A 55 -8.96 -0.78 2.66
N GLU A 56 -10.22 -1.18 2.53
CA GLU A 56 -11.29 -0.83 3.48
C GLU A 56 -11.02 -1.37 4.89
N ARG A 57 -10.66 -2.65 5.01
CA ARG A 57 -10.26 -3.24 6.30
C ARG A 57 -9.07 -2.52 6.92
N LEU A 58 -8.10 -2.10 6.10
CA LEU A 58 -6.95 -1.35 6.58
C LEU A 58 -7.40 0.02 7.12
N ILE A 59 -8.25 0.74 6.40
CA ILE A 59 -8.80 2.02 6.85
C ILE A 59 -9.55 1.84 8.18
N ALA A 60 -10.45 0.86 8.26
CA ALA A 60 -11.20 0.57 9.47
C ALA A 60 -10.30 0.23 10.68
N ARG A 61 -9.20 -0.51 10.46
CA ARG A 61 -8.23 -0.84 11.52
C ARG A 61 -7.34 0.34 11.92
N THR A 62 -6.95 1.16 10.96
CA THR A 62 -6.00 2.27 11.20
C THR A 62 -6.74 3.49 11.77
N GLY A 63 -7.96 3.76 11.31
CA GLY A 63 -8.84 4.83 11.79
C GLY A 63 -9.29 4.65 13.25
N LYS A 64 -9.33 3.42 13.77
CA LYS A 64 -9.55 3.17 15.21
C LYS A 64 -8.41 3.67 16.10
N ARG A 65 -7.19 3.80 15.58
CA ARG A 65 -6.02 4.27 16.35
C ARG A 65 -5.77 5.78 16.23
N LYS A 66 -6.31 6.44 15.21
CA LYS A 66 -6.25 7.90 15.01
C LYS A 66 -7.56 8.33 14.36
N LYS A 67 -8.34 9.17 15.05
CA LYS A 67 -9.74 9.51 14.71
C LYS A 67 -9.99 10.11 13.30
N ARG A 68 -8.98 10.32 12.44
CA ARG A 68 -9.12 11.01 11.14
C ARG A 68 -8.09 10.53 10.11
N ILE A 69 -8.19 9.30 9.60
CA ILE A 69 -7.35 8.88 8.46
C ILE A 69 -8.13 8.99 7.17
N ALA A 70 -7.80 9.98 6.34
CA ALA A 70 -8.28 10.07 4.98
C ALA A 70 -7.38 9.23 4.06
N PHE A 71 -7.97 8.33 3.26
CA PHE A 71 -7.25 7.57 2.25
C PHE A 71 -7.36 8.34 0.93
N SER A 72 -6.24 8.85 0.42
CA SER A 72 -6.18 9.37 -0.95
C SER A 72 -5.58 8.29 -1.83
N VAL A 73 -6.43 7.52 -2.52
CA VAL A 73 -5.99 6.75 -3.69
C VAL A 73 -5.58 7.81 -4.71
N GLN A 74 -4.28 8.12 -4.85
CA GLN A 74 -3.83 8.75 -6.08
C GLN A 74 -4.15 7.74 -7.19
N LYS A 75 -5.06 8.12 -8.09
CA LYS A 75 -5.47 7.28 -9.22
C LYS A 75 -4.20 6.82 -9.93
N ARG A 76 -4.06 5.50 -10.11
CA ARG A 76 -3.12 4.95 -11.09
C ARG A 76 -3.38 5.72 -12.39
N LYS A 77 -2.35 6.35 -12.96
CA LYS A 77 -2.38 6.65 -14.39
C LYS A 77 -2.59 5.29 -15.05
N GLU A 78 -3.75 5.10 -15.67
CA GLU A 78 -3.93 4.01 -16.61
C GLU A 78 -2.83 4.21 -17.65
N ASP A 79 -1.80 3.37 -17.60
CA ASP A 79 -0.83 3.26 -18.67
C ASP A 79 -1.65 2.89 -19.91
N GLY A 80 -1.92 3.91 -20.72
CA GLY A 80 -2.49 3.77 -22.03
C GLY A 80 -1.63 2.79 -22.79
N SER A 81 -2.13 1.56 -22.89
CA SER A 81 -1.70 0.57 -23.84
C SER A 81 -1.88 1.18 -25.22
N ASN A 82 -0.79 1.76 -25.73
CA ASN A 82 -0.61 2.13 -27.12
C ASN A 82 -0.70 0.84 -27.95
N GLN A 83 -1.82 0.66 -28.64
CA GLN A 83 -1.84 -0.14 -29.88
C GLN A 83 -1.67 0.83 -31.04
#